data_AF-A0AA96MDC6-F1
#
_entry.id   AF-A0AA96MDC6-F1
#
_cell.length_a   1.000
_cell.length_b   1.000
_cell.length_c   1.000
_cell.angle_alpha   90.00
_cell.angle_beta   90.00
_cell.angle_gamma   90.00
#
_symmetry.space_group_name_H-M   'P 1'
#
loop_
_entity.id
_entity.type
_entity.pdbx_description
1 polymer ?
#
loop_
_entity_poly.entity_id
_entity_poly.type
_entity_poly.pdbx_seq_one_letter_code
_entity_poly.pdbx_strand_id
1 'polypeptide(L)'
;MYKSVRVLWISAVVVNISSFIFYFLSTYHWFSEGLVLDIINTLLLQLFGIPSAVLIIASLCILIFNRKPAGWAVYTVALLIIAALLLISGYLILLGSLGY
;
A
#
# COMPACT_ATOMS: atom_id res chain seq x y z
N MET A 1 10.11 16.75 -10.91
CA MET A 1 10.49 15.90 -9.77
C MET A 1 11.81 15.25 -10.10
N TYR A 2 12.77 15.18 -9.17
CA TYR A 2 14.03 14.48 -9.41
C TYR A 2 13.79 13.03 -9.85
N LYS A 3 14.59 12.56 -10.81
CA LYS A 3 14.46 11.21 -11.39
C LYS A 3 14.51 10.13 -10.31
N SER A 4 15.38 10.29 -9.31
CA SER A 4 15.53 9.34 -8.19
C SER A 4 14.29 9.24 -7.30
N VAL A 5 13.66 10.37 -6.95
CA VAL A 5 12.41 10.39 -6.15
C VAL A 5 11.27 9.71 -6.91
N ARG A 6 11.21 9.90 -8.23
CA ARG A 6 10.21 9.25 -9.08
C ARG A 6 10.38 7.74 -9.12
N VAL A 7 11.62 7.26 -9.23
CA VAL A 7 11.91 5.82 -9.20
C VAL A 7 11.55 5.22 -7.84
N LEU A 8 11.94 5.87 -6.74
CA LEU A 8 11.57 5.44 -5.38
C LEU A 8 10.05 5.38 -5.17
N TRP A 9 9.32 6.35 -5.73
CA TRP A 9 7.87 6.35 -5.63
C TRP A 9 7.24 5.20 -6.41
N ILE A 10 7.67 4.97 -7.64
CA ILE A 10 7.18 3.86 -8.46
C ILE A 10 7.48 2.53 -7.76
N SER A 11 8.69 2.34 -7.21
CA SER A 11 9.02 1.11 -6.48
C SER A 11 8.16 0.94 -5.24
N ALA A 12 7.87 1.99 -4.48
CA ALA A 12 6.99 1.92 -3.31
C ALA A 12 5.56 1.54 -3.68
N VAL A 13 5.03 2.06 -4.79
CA VAL A 13 3.71 1.65 -5.32
C VAL A 13 3.72 0.18 -5.71
N VAL A 14 4.74 -0.28 -6.44
CA VAL A 14 4.87 -1.68 -6.87
C VAL A 14 4.93 -2.61 -5.66
N VAL A 15 5.77 -2.29 -4.67
CA VAL A 15 5.91 -3.06 -3.43
C VAL A 15 4.58 -3.11 -2.67
N ASN A 16 3.86 -1.98 -2.58
CA ASN A 16 2.55 -1.91 -1.95
C ASN A 16 1.48 -2.78 -2.66
N ILE A 17 1.46 -2.78 -3.99
CA ILE A 17 0.59 -3.67 -4.78
C ILE A 17 0.95 -5.14 -4.55
N SER A 18 2.24 -5.48 -4.60
CA SER A 18 2.72 -6.85 -4.36
C SER A 18 2.37 -7.34 -2.96
N SER A 19 2.52 -6.50 -1.92
CA SER A 19 2.12 -6.86 -0.55
C SER A 19 0.61 -7.05 -0.42
N PHE A 20 -0.19 -6.26 -1.13
CA PHE A 20 -1.64 -6.41 -1.11
C PHE A 20 -2.07 -7.72 -1.74
N ILE A 21 -1.49 -8.09 -2.88
CA ILE A 21 -1.73 -9.38 -3.54
C ILE A 21 -1.26 -10.54 -2.65
N PHE A 22 -0.08 -10.41 -2.03
CA PHE A 22 0.45 -11.42 -1.12
C PHE A 22 -0.48 -11.63 0.08
N TYR A 23 -0.89 -10.55 0.75
CA TYR A 23 -1.85 -10.60 1.85
C TYR A 23 -3.15 -11.29 1.42
N PHE A 24 -3.73 -10.85 0.31
CA PHE A 24 -4.96 -11.43 -0.22
C PHE A 24 -4.85 -12.94 -0.50
N LEU A 25 -3.74 -13.38 -1.10
CA LEU A 25 -3.49 -14.80 -1.40
C LEU A 25 -3.24 -15.61 -0.12
N SER A 26 -2.50 -15.06 0.84
CA SER A 26 -2.28 -15.68 2.15
C SER A 26 -3.60 -15.86 2.89
N THR A 27 -4.48 -14.84 2.89
CA THR A 27 -5.79 -14.88 3.52
C THR A 27 -6.76 -15.86 2.82
N TYR A 28 -6.68 -15.99 1.49
CA TYR A 28 -7.60 -16.85 0.71
C TYR A 28 -7.48 -18.34 1.03
N HIS A 29 -6.32 -18.80 1.52
CA HIS A 29 -6.14 -20.18 1.95
C HIS A 29 -6.94 -20.51 3.24
N TRP A 30 -7.38 -19.48 3.99
CA TRP A 30 -7.93 -19.61 5.35
C TRP A 30 -9.42 -19.30 5.46
N PHE A 31 -10.14 -18.97 4.37
CA PHE A 31 -11.61 -18.93 4.36
C PHE A 31 -12.28 -20.28 4.68
N SER A 32 -11.49 -21.30 5.00
CA SER A 32 -11.91 -22.62 5.47
C SER A 32 -11.76 -22.83 6.98
N GLU A 33 -11.18 -21.89 7.73
CA GLU A 33 -10.78 -22.10 9.14
C GLU A 33 -11.77 -21.58 10.19
N GLY A 34 -12.85 -20.90 9.78
CA GLY A 34 -14.02 -20.61 10.63
C GLY A 34 -14.39 -19.13 10.75
N LEU A 35 -15.64 -18.88 11.19
CA LEU A 35 -16.35 -17.59 11.13
C LEU A 35 -15.60 -16.42 11.81
N VAL A 36 -14.86 -16.69 12.90
CA VAL A 36 -14.10 -15.65 13.62
C VAL A 36 -12.90 -15.15 12.83
N LEU A 37 -12.19 -16.05 12.15
CA LEU A 37 -11.01 -15.69 11.34
C LEU A 37 -11.43 -14.94 10.08
N ASP A 38 -12.54 -15.33 9.47
CA ASP A 38 -13.13 -14.63 8.31
C ASP A 38 -13.52 -13.19 8.64
N ILE A 39 -14.13 -12.95 9.82
CA ILE A 39 -14.45 -11.59 10.28
C ILE A 39 -13.18 -10.77 10.49
N ILE A 40 -12.17 -11.33 11.17
CA ILE A 40 -10.90 -10.63 11.43
C ILE A 40 -10.21 -10.27 10.11
N ASN A 41 -10.12 -11.21 9.17
CA ASN A 41 -9.50 -11.00 7.87
C ASN A 41 -10.27 -9.96 7.05
N THR A 42 -11.61 -9.99 7.08
CA THR A 42 -12.43 -8.98 6.41
C THR A 42 -12.22 -7.58 7.01
N LEU A 43 -12.14 -7.49 8.34
CA LEU A 43 -11.85 -6.23 9.04
C LEU A 43 -10.44 -5.71 8.73
N LEU A 44 -9.43 -6.58 8.69
CA LEU A 44 -8.06 -6.22 8.34
C LEU A 44 -7.96 -5.75 6.87
N LEU A 45 -8.67 -6.41 5.96
CA LEU A 45 -8.76 -6.00 4.56
C LEU A 45 -9.46 -4.66 4.41
N GLN A 46 -10.47 -4.38 5.24
CA GLN A 46 -11.17 -3.11 5.27
C GLN A 46 -10.31 -1.99 5.89
N LEU A 47 -9.55 -2.29 6.94
CA LEU A 47 -8.75 -1.32 7.69
C LEU A 47 -7.42 -0.98 7.00
N PHE A 48 -6.79 -1.95 6.32
CA PHE A 48 -5.48 -1.77 5.69
C PHE A 48 -5.56 -1.85 4.17
N GLY A 49 -6.39 -2.72 3.62
CA GLY A 49 -6.54 -2.89 2.17
C GLY A 49 -7.17 -1.69 1.48
N ILE A 50 -8.30 -1.17 2.00
CA ILE A 50 -8.95 0.02 1.41
C ILE A 50 -8.02 1.25 1.45
N PRO A 51 -7.38 1.59 2.58
CA PRO A 51 -6.43 2.70 2.59
C PRO A 51 -5.25 2.48 1.64
N SER A 52 -4.76 1.24 1.50
CA SER A 52 -3.70 0.90 0.53
C SER A 52 -4.13 1.21 -0.90
N ALA A 53 -5.32 0.76 -1.30
CA ALA A 53 -5.86 1.01 -2.63
C ALA A 53 -6.07 2.51 -2.90
N VAL A 54 -6.62 3.25 -1.92
CA VAL A 54 -6.79 4.70 -2.00
C VAL A 54 -5.45 5.41 -2.14
N LEU A 55 -4.43 5.00 -1.39
CA LEU A 55 -3.07 5.53 -1.48
C LEU A 55 -2.41 5.25 -2.83
N ILE A 56 -2.61 4.07 -3.41
CA ILE A 56 -2.12 3.73 -4.76
C ILE A 56 -2.77 4.65 -5.80
N ILE A 57 -4.10 4.83 -5.74
CA ILE A 57 -4.84 5.68 -6.69
C ILE A 57 -4.40 7.14 -6.54
N ALA A 58 -4.34 7.66 -5.31
CA ALA A 58 -3.89 9.02 -5.04
C ALA A 58 -2.45 9.24 -5.54
N SER A 59 -1.56 8.28 -5.28
CA SER A 59 -0.17 8.26 -5.75
C SER A 59 -0.07 8.33 -7.27
N LEU A 60 -0.84 7.49 -7.99
CA LEU A 60 -0.88 7.50 -9.45
C LEU A 60 -1.43 8.81 -10.01
N CYS A 61 -2.51 9.34 -9.43
CA CYS A 61 -3.06 10.64 -9.79
C CYS A 61 -2.02 11.75 -9.64
N ILE A 62 -1.31 11.80 -8.51
CA ILE A 62 -0.27 12.82 -8.28
C ILE A 62 0.89 12.66 -9.28
N LEU A 63 1.32 11.44 -9.58
CA LEU A 63 2.38 11.19 -10.57
C LEU A 63 1.98 11.59 -12.00
N ILE A 64 0.69 11.45 -12.36
CA ILE A 64 0.17 11.80 -13.69
C ILE A 64 -0.05 13.31 -13.82
N PHE A 65 -0.72 13.93 -12.85
CA PHE A 65 -1.12 15.33 -12.91
C PHE A 65 0.00 16.30 -12.51
N ASN A 66 0.90 15.91 -11.61
CA ASN A 66 1.87 16.83 -11.02
C ASN A 66 3.22 16.84 -11.77
N ARG A 67 3.19 17.10 -13.08
CA ARG A 67 4.39 17.09 -13.95
C ARG A 67 5.43 18.18 -13.62
N LYS A 68 5.07 19.22 -12.87
CA LYS A 68 5.99 20.26 -12.37
C LYS A 68 5.80 20.44 -10.85
N PRO A 69 6.67 19.85 -9.99
CA PRO A 69 6.57 20.08 -8.55
C PRO A 69 6.93 21.53 -8.25
N ALA A 70 5.95 22.30 -7.79
CA ALA A 70 6.16 23.65 -7.31
C ALA A 70 6.70 23.61 -5.87
N GLY A 71 8.03 23.52 -5.72
CA GLY A 71 8.72 23.77 -4.45
C GLY A 71 8.96 22.55 -3.53
N TRP A 72 9.70 22.81 -2.45
CA TRP A 72 10.15 21.82 -1.46
C TRP A 72 9.00 21.10 -0.74
N ALA A 73 7.87 21.78 -0.54
CA ALA A 73 6.69 21.21 0.10
C ALA A 73 6.09 20.02 -0.68
N VAL A 74 6.19 20.02 -2.02
CA VAL A 74 5.71 18.90 -2.84
C VAL A 74 6.61 17.67 -2.67
N TYR A 75 7.90 17.87 -2.44
CA TYR A 75 8.84 16.77 -2.20
C TYR A 75 8.66 16.13 -0.83
N THR A 76 8.40 16.92 0.22
CA THR A 76 8.12 16.37 1.55
C THR A 76 6.83 15.57 1.57
N VAL A 77 5.77 16.06 0.90
CA VAL A 77 4.51 15.32 0.73
C VAL A 77 4.72 14.03 -0.06
N ALA A 78 5.49 14.06 -1.15
CA ALA A 78 5.83 12.85 -1.91
C ALA A 78 6.56 11.82 -1.05
N LEU A 79 7.55 12.24 -0.25
CA LEU A 79 8.28 11.35 0.66
C LEU A 79 7.39 10.77 1.76
N LEU A 80 6.45 11.56 2.31
CA LEU A 80 5.46 11.06 3.27
C LEU A 80 4.55 9.99 2.66
N ILE A 81 4.08 10.19 1.42
CA ILE A 81 3.27 9.20 0.71
C ILE A 81 4.07 7.92 0.47
N ILE A 82 5.34 8.04 0.06
CA ILE A 82 6.25 6.90 -0.12
C ILE A 82 6.43 6.14 1.19
N ALA A 83 6.70 6.85 2.30
CA ALA A 83 6.85 6.24 3.62
C ALA A 83 5.56 5.51 4.05
N ALA A 84 4.40 6.12 3.84
CA ALA A 84 3.10 5.51 4.15
C ALA A 84 2.84 4.24 3.31
N LEU A 85 3.14 4.29 2.00
CA LEU A 85 3.02 3.13 1.10
C LEU A 85 3.90 1.97 1.58
N LEU A 86 5.14 2.25 1.97
CA LEU A 86 6.08 1.23 2.47
C LEU A 86 5.68 0.68 3.84
N LEU A 87 5.20 1.54 4.75
CA LEU A 87 4.70 1.14 6.06
C LEU A 87 3.51 0.18 5.94
N ILE A 88 2.48 0.58 5.18
CA ILE A 88 1.30 -0.26 4.95
C ILE A 88 1.69 -1.57 4.26
N SER A 89 2.64 -1.50 3.31
CA SER A 89 3.13 -2.68 2.63
C SER A 89 3.83 -3.66 3.58
N GLY A 90 4.67 -3.15 4.49
CA GLY A 90 5.30 -3.96 5.54
C GLY A 90 4.27 -4.57 6.49
N TYR A 91 3.24 -3.82 6.89
CA TYR A 91 2.14 -4.34 7.71
C TYR A 91 1.37 -5.47 7.01
N LEU A 92 1.03 -5.32 5.73
CA LEU A 92 0.32 -6.35 4.95
C LEU A 92 1.16 -7.62 4.80
N ILE A 93 2.47 -7.50 4.57
CA ILE A 93 3.38 -8.65 4.51
C ILE A 93 3.46 -9.34 5.88
N LEU A 94 3.59 -8.57 6.97
CA LEU A 94 3.65 -9.12 8.32
C LEU A 94 2.37 -9.88 8.67
N LEU A 95 1.20 -9.27 8.44
CA LEU A 95 -0.10 -9.90 8.70
C LEU A 95 -0.27 -11.19 7.89
N GLY A 96 0.01 -11.14 6.58
CA GLY A 96 -0.06 -12.32 5.71
C GLY A 96 0.95 -13.41 6.04
N SER A 97 2.08 -13.06 6.67
CA SER A 97 3.08 -14.03 7.16
C SER A 97 2.68 -14.69 8.49
N LEU A 98 1.86 -14.00 9.29
CA LEU A 98 1.35 -14.48 10.57
C LEU A 98 0.07 -15.31 10.42
N GLY A 99 -0.49 -15.42 9.20
CA GLY A 99 -1.72 -16.17 8.93
C GLY A 99 -3.01 -15.40 9.27
N TYR A 100 -2.94 -14.06 9.32
CA TYR A 100 -4.09 -13.17 9.42
C TYR A 100 -4.39 -12.47 8.08
#